data_AF-A0A534QRU3-F1
#
_entry.id   AF-A0A534QRU3-F1
#
_cell.length_a   1.000
_cell.length_b   1.000
_cell.length_c   1.000
_cell.angle_alpha   90.00
_cell.angle_beta   90.00
_cell.angle_gamma   90.00
#
_symmetry.space_group_name_H-M   'P 1'
#
loop_
_entity.id
_entity.type
_entity.pdbx_description
1 polymer ?
#
loop_
_entity_poly.entity_id
_entity_poly.type
_entity_poly.pdbx_seq_one_letter_code
_entity_poly.pdbx_strand_id
1 'polypeptide(L)' 'MTEGDVVLTPLPQADGQVKNRPAVVLRLMPPHGNLLVCGVSTQVHQEVVGFDETIKPGDADFASSGLKAPSLMRRSHVR' A
#
# COMPACT_ATOMS: atom_id res chain seq x y z
N MET A 1 -12.83 5.34 -5.88
CA MET A 1 -11.40 5.21 -5.58
C MET A 1 -10.72 6.50 -5.99
N THR A 2 -10.14 7.20 -5.03
CA THR A 2 -9.37 8.44 -5.20
C THR A 2 -7.94 8.24 -4.72
N GLU A 3 -7.05 9.19 -5.00
CA GLU A 3 -5.69 9.18 -4.45
C GLU A 3 -5.75 9.18 -2.92
N GLY A 4 -4.92 8.35 -2.28
CA GLY A 4 -4.94 8.11 -0.84
C GLY A 4 -5.85 6.96 -0.38
N ASP A 5 -6.79 6.48 -1.21
CA ASP A 5 -7.65 5.35 -0.82
C ASP A 5 -6.81 4.07 -0.63
N VAL A 6 -7.08 3.33 0.45
CA VAL A 6 -6.58 1.97 0.64
C VAL A 6 -7.53 0.99 -0.01
N VAL A 7 -6.99 0.13 -0.86
CA VAL A 7 -7.75 -0.79 -1.70
C VAL A 7 -7.20 -2.20 -1.56
N LEU A 8 -8.05 -3.21 -1.68
CA LEU A 8 -7.61 -4.60 -1.68
C LEU A 8 -7.45 -5.07 -3.13
N THR A 9 -6.25 -5.51 -3.51
CA THR A 9 -5.97 -5.94 -4.88
C THR A 9 -5.10 -7.21 -4.89
N PRO A 10 -5.30 -8.13 -5.85
CA PRO A 10 -4.40 -9.26 -6.04
C PRO A 10 -3.01 -8.76 -6.47
N LEU A 11 -1.99 -9.02 -5.65
CA LEU A 11 -0.60 -8.71 -5.97
C LEU A 11 0.22 -10.01 -6.05
N PRO A 12 1.02 -10.19 -7.12
CA PRO A 12 2.01 -11.26 -7.15
C PRO A 12 3.06 -11.03 -6.06
N GLN A 13 3.58 -12.12 -5.52
CA GLN A 13 4.61 -12.13 -4.48
C GLN A 13 5.89 -12.77 -5.02
N ALA A 14 7.00 -12.57 -4.32
CA ALA A 14 8.30 -13.13 -4.71
C ALA A 14 8.31 -14.67 -4.74
N ASP A 15 7.39 -15.31 -4.00
CA ASP A 15 7.18 -16.77 -3.99
C ASP A 15 6.31 -17.28 -5.16
N GLY A 16 5.92 -16.38 -6.08
CA GLY A 16 5.07 -16.69 -7.23
C GLY A 16 3.57 -16.78 -6.90
N GLN A 17 3.16 -16.66 -5.64
CA GLN A 17 1.76 -16.67 -5.26
C GLN A 17 1.12 -15.31 -5.51
N VAL A 18 -0.15 -15.31 -5.92
CA VAL A 18 -0.98 -14.10 -5.97
C VAL A 18 -1.80 -14.05 -4.69
N LYS A 19 -1.66 -12.95 -3.93
CA LYS A 19 -2.38 -12.72 -2.67
C LYS A 19 -3.11 -11.40 -2.75
N ASN A 20 -4.32 -11.36 -2.20
CA ASN A 20 -5.00 -10.08 -1.96
C ASN A 20 -4.24 -9.32 -0.87
N ARG A 21 -3.71 -8.15 -1.23
CA ARG A 21 -2.95 -7.27 -0.36
C ARG A 21 -3.59 -5.88 -0.36
N PRO A 22 -3.56 -5.17 0.78
CA PRO A 22 -3.88 -3.76 0.77
C PRO A 22 -2.84 -3.00 -0.07
N ALA A 23 -3.30 -1.98 -0.78
CA ALA A 23 -2.45 -1.05 -1.53
C ALA A 23 -3.04 0.35 -1.42
N VAL A 24 -2.19 1.38 -1.42
CA VAL A 24 -2.61 2.78 -1.45
C VAL A 24 -2.67 3.24 -2.90
N VAL A 25 -3.76 3.90 -3.31
CA VAL A 25 -3.84 4.56 -4.62
C VAL A 25 -2.95 5.80 -4.61
N LEU A 26 -1.89 5.78 -5.42
CA LEU A 26 -0.98 6.91 -5.59
C LEU A 26 -1.48 7.91 -6.63
N ARG A 27 -2.02 7.39 -7.74
CA ARG A 27 -2.42 8.21 -8.89
C ARG A 27 -3.51 7.52 -9.69
N LEU A 28 -4.52 8.27 -10.12
CA LEU A 28 -5.35 7.86 -11.25
C LEU A 28 -4.64 8.18 -12.56
N MET A 29 -4.29 7.15 -13.32
CA MET A 29 -3.60 7.24 -14.59
C MET A 29 -4.60 7.49 -15.73
N PRO A 30 -4.55 8.64 -16.42
CA PRO A 30 -5.37 8.89 -17.58
C PRO A 30 -4.93 8.03 -18.78
N PRO A 31 -5.81 7.78 -19.78
CA PRO A 31 -7.24 8.14 -19.81
C PRO A 31 -8.18 7.01 -19.33
N HIS A 32 -7.68 5.80 -19.10
CA HIS A 32 -8.51 4.60 -18.97
C HIS A 32 -8.86 4.20 -17.52
N GLY A 33 -8.67 5.09 -16.55
CA GLY A 33 -9.01 4.80 -15.14
C GLY A 33 -8.08 3.76 -14.48
N ASN A 34 -6.90 3.54 -15.05
CA ASN A 34 -5.86 2.72 -14.42
C ASN A 34 -5.38 3.39 -13.14
N LEU A 35 -4.99 2.60 -12.14
CA LEU A 35 -4.49 3.13 -10.88
C LEU A 35 -3.01 2.78 -10.73
N LEU A 36 -2.18 3.79 -10.48
CA LEU A 36 -0.87 3.57 -9.88
C LEU A 36 -1.10 3.33 -8.39
N VAL A 37 -0.66 2.19 -7.89
CA VAL A 37 -0.84 1.81 -6.49
C VAL A 37 0.49 1.42 -5.84
N CYS A 38 0.55 1.54 -4.53
CA CYS A 38 1.71 1.17 -3.71
C CYS A 38 1.31 0.06 -2.74
N GLY A 39 2.05 -1.05 -2.72
CA GLY A 39 1.74 -2.16 -1.82
C GLY A 39 1.92 -1.80 -0.34
N VAL A 40 1.01 -2.30 0.50
CA VAL A 40 1.05 -2.15 1.96
C VAL A 40 1.23 -3.54 2.61
N SER A 41 2.07 -3.60 3.64
CA SER A 41 2.39 -4.83 4.36
C SER A 41 2.33 -4.62 5.86
N THR A 42 1.77 -5.57 6.61
CA THR A 42 1.81 -5.56 8.08
C THR A 42 3.16 -5.99 8.66
N GLN A 43 4.13 -6.34 7.81
CA GLN A 43 5.45 -6.84 8.22
C GLN A 43 6.39 -5.70 8.62
N VAL A 44 5.98 -4.87 9.58
CA VAL A 44 6.68 -3.65 10.02
C VAL A 44 8.13 -3.86 10.46
N HIS A 45 8.49 -5.09 10.88
CA HIS A 45 9.88 -5.44 11.20
C HIS A 45 10.82 -5.44 9.98
N GLN A 46 10.29 -5.34 8.76
CA GLN A 46 11.05 -5.25 7.51
C GLN A 46 11.22 -3.81 7.01
N GLU A 47 10.93 -2.82 7.86
CA GLU A 47 11.09 -1.41 7.52
C GLU A 47 12.52 -1.09 7.09
N VAL A 48 12.63 -0.41 5.96
CA VAL A 48 13.86 0.25 5.50
C VAL A 48 13.70 1.75 5.74
N VAL A 49 14.35 2.24 6.80
CA VAL A 49 14.31 3.65 7.21
C VAL A 49 14.73 4.57 6.06
N GLY A 50 13.92 5.60 5.80
CA GLY A 50 14.15 6.57 4.71
C GLY A 50 13.65 6.10 3.34
N PHE A 51 13.12 4.88 3.24
CA PHE A 51 12.52 4.34 2.01
C PHE A 51 11.05 3.94 2.20
N ASP A 52 10.77 3.16 3.25
CA ASP A 52 9.42 2.77 3.62
C ASP A 52 8.75 3.87 4.46
N GLU A 53 7.43 4.01 4.30
CA GLU A 53 6.60 4.87 5.17
C GLU A 53 5.81 3.98 6.12
N THR A 54 6.00 4.14 7.42
CA THR A 54 5.30 3.35 8.44
C THR A 54 4.00 4.03 8.85
N ILE A 55 2.89 3.30 8.73
CA ILE A 55 1.53 3.72 9.08
C ILE A 55 1.16 3.09 10.44
N LYS A 56 0.91 3.94 11.44
CA LYS A 56 0.73 3.55 12.85
C LYS A 56 -0.68 3.87 13.34
N PRO A 57 -1.21 3.13 14.33
CA PRO A 57 -2.53 3.40 14.91
C PRO A 57 -2.76 4.81 15.46
N GLY A 58 -1.69 5.55 15.79
CA GLY A 58 -1.78 6.93 16.27
C GLY A 58 -1.82 7.98 15.15
N ASP A 59 -1.63 7.59 13.89
CA ASP A 59 -1.64 8.52 12.77
C ASP A 59 -3.09 8.93 12.45
N ALA A 60 -3.27 10.21 12.10
CA ALA A 60 -4.60 10.83 11.98
C ALA A 60 -5.50 10.14 10.95
N ASP A 61 -4.90 9.56 9.92
CA ASP A 61 -5.54 8.88 8.80
C ASP A 61 -5.67 7.36 8.99
N PHE A 62 -5.02 6.77 10.02
CA PHE A 62 -5.04 5.32 10.25
C PHE A 62 -6.46 4.80 10.47
N ALA A 63 -7.24 5.47 11.31
CA ALA A 63 -8.60 5.03 11.65
C ALA A 63 -9.53 5.00 10.42
N SER A 64 -9.37 5.96 9.50
CA SER A 64 -10.13 6.03 8.25
C SER A 64 -9.56 5.16 7.13
N SER A 65 -8.32 4.69 7.25
CA SER A 65 -7.63 3.92 6.20
C SER A 65 -8.21 2.51 5.97
N GLY A 66 -8.93 1.95 6.95
CA GLY A 66 -9.38 0.56 6.93
C GLY A 66 -8.28 -0.48 7.17
N LEU A 67 -7.03 -0.05 7.42
CA LEU A 67 -5.97 -0.93 7.90
C LEU A 67 -6.28 -1.40 9.32
N LYS A 68 -5.99 -2.68 9.60
CA LYS A 68 -6.34 -3.33 10.88
C LYS A 68 -5.16 -3.41 11.85
N ALA A 69 -3.96 -3.11 11.38
CA ALA A 69 -2.72 -3.26 12.13
C ALA A 69 -1.68 -2.25 11.62
N PRO A 70 -0.68 -1.90 12.44
CA PRO A 70 0.48 -1.17 11.97
C PRO A 70 1.02 -1.79 10.69
N SER A 71 1.29 -0.94 9.71
CA SER A 71 1.68 -1.38 8.37
C SER A 71 2.79 -0.51 7.82
N LEU A 72 3.49 -0.98 6.81
CA LEU A 72 4.44 -0.21 6.03
C LEU A 72 3.97 -0.13 4.58
N MET A 73 4.08 1.06 4.02
CA MET A 73 3.91 1.34 2.61
C MET A 73 5.29 1.31 1.96
N ARG A 74 5.50 0.34 1.08
CA ARG A 74 6.79 0.16 0.42
C ARG A 74 6.79 0.94 -0.89
N ARG A 75 7.52 2.05 -0.95
CA ARG A 75 7.65 2.91 -2.15
C ARG A 75 8.32 2.14 -3.29
N SER A 76 7.60 1.23 -3.92
CA SER A 76 8.12 0.38 -4.99
C SER A 76 8.36 1.22 -6.24
N HIS A 77 9.61 1.26 -6.70
CA HIS A 77 9.94 1.69 -8.05
C HIS A 77 9.46 0.60 -9.02
N VAL A 78 8.58 0.96 -9.95
CA VAL A 78 8.24 0.10 -11.10
C VAL A 78 9.47 0.12 -12.00
N ARG A 79 10.08 -1.04 -12.24
CA ARG A 79 11.03 -1.21 -13.35
C ARG A 79 10.26 -1.34 -14.67
#